data_AF-A0A2E1F6M3-F1
#
_entry.id   AF-A0A2E1F6M3-F1
#
_cell.length_a   1.000
_cell.length_b   1.000
_cell.length_c   1.000
_cell.angle_alpha   90.00
_cell.angle_beta   90.00
_cell.angle_gamma   90.00
#
_symmetry.space_group_name_H-M   'P 1'
#
loop_
_entity.id
_entity.type
_entity.pdbx_description
1 polymer ?
#
loop_
_entity_poly.entity_id
_entity_poly.type
_entity_poly.pdbx_seq_one_letter_code
_entity_poly.pdbx_strand_id
1 'polypeptide(L)'
;MKVISENARGYVCLDCNNSNLFEGMSDLYRLYKPSNPGSTNYDFNNEIVCPYEMKCHECGSRNIGIEIEAGEIIKNNKITDQHGMWLIGERWLLDIDDSKDLQDLIKIIIESEGEMKSDEAYSYLMEYGWDDWNWDEEIFSESELLFSIVQIVSSGIIRQDEYGLGDEDSSYDNARYFGIC
;
A
#
# COMPACT_ATOMS: atom_id res chain seq x y z
N MET A 1 7.87 -10.27 -5.25
CA MET A 1 8.20 -8.81 -5.22
C MET A 1 9.55 -8.42 -5.87
N LYS A 2 9.57 -7.34 -6.66
CA LYS A 2 10.77 -6.66 -7.20
C LYS A 2 10.69 -5.14 -6.96
N VAL A 3 11.80 -4.42 -6.97
CA VAL A 3 11.80 -2.94 -7.01
C VAL A 3 12.07 -2.52 -8.46
N ILE A 4 11.29 -1.58 -9.01
CA ILE A 4 11.52 -1.07 -10.36
C ILE A 4 12.78 -0.18 -10.41
N SER A 5 13.36 0.00 -11.60
CA SER A 5 14.58 0.80 -11.78
C SER A 5 14.39 2.23 -11.27
N GLU A 6 15.44 2.84 -10.70
CA GLU A 6 15.46 4.25 -10.29
C GLU A 6 15.18 5.21 -11.47
N ASN A 7 15.49 4.80 -12.70
CA ASN A 7 15.25 5.60 -13.91
C ASN A 7 13.82 5.42 -14.49
N ALA A 8 13.02 4.52 -13.92
CA ALA A 8 11.67 4.28 -14.37
C ALA A 8 10.70 5.29 -13.74
N ARG A 9 9.65 5.69 -14.44
CA ARG A 9 8.67 6.61 -13.87
C ARG A 9 7.65 5.94 -12.96
N GLY A 10 7.42 4.63 -13.08
CA GLY A 10 6.29 3.96 -12.42
C GLY A 10 5.02 4.07 -13.26
N TYR A 11 3.88 4.39 -12.65
CA TYR A 11 2.63 4.58 -13.41
C TYR A 11 2.77 5.70 -14.44
N VAL A 12 2.27 5.44 -15.65
CA VAL A 12 2.27 6.39 -16.77
C VAL A 12 0.96 6.32 -17.53
N CYS A 13 0.33 7.47 -17.76
CA CYS A 13 -0.80 7.60 -18.66
C CYS A 13 -0.31 7.46 -20.10
N LEU A 14 -0.79 6.44 -20.82
CA LEU A 14 -0.35 6.16 -22.19
C LEU A 14 -0.90 7.15 -23.24
N ASP A 15 -1.93 7.93 -22.87
CA ASP A 15 -2.55 8.91 -23.79
C ASP A 15 -1.92 10.32 -23.71
N CYS A 16 -1.44 10.76 -22.55
CA CYS A 16 -0.85 12.10 -22.36
C CYS A 16 0.55 12.11 -21.74
N ASN A 17 1.11 10.93 -21.44
CA ASN A 17 2.44 10.72 -20.87
C ASN A 17 2.65 11.33 -19.47
N ASN A 18 1.59 11.77 -18.78
CA ASN A 18 1.63 12.13 -17.36
C ASN A 18 2.04 10.90 -16.52
N SER A 19 2.88 11.13 -15.52
CA SER A 19 3.36 10.09 -14.60
C SER A 19 3.42 10.58 -13.15
N ASN A 20 2.77 11.70 -12.82
CA ASN A 20 2.90 12.31 -11.50
C ASN A 20 1.61 12.27 -10.70
N LEU A 21 0.47 12.52 -11.33
CA LEU A 21 -0.81 12.65 -10.64
C LEU A 21 -1.88 11.77 -11.26
N PHE A 22 -2.48 10.94 -10.43
CA PHE A 22 -3.61 10.10 -10.78
C PHE A 22 -4.72 10.31 -9.75
N GLU A 23 -5.95 10.02 -10.13
CA GLU A 23 -7.11 10.05 -9.22
C GLU A 23 -7.71 8.65 -9.20
N GLY A 24 -8.12 8.18 -8.03
CA GLY A 24 -8.54 6.79 -7.93
C GLY A 24 -8.94 6.34 -6.53
N MET A 25 -8.93 5.01 -6.37
CA MET A 25 -9.13 4.34 -5.09
C MET A 25 -7.91 3.48 -4.76
N SER A 26 -7.55 3.49 -3.48
CA SER A 26 -6.39 2.77 -2.94
C SER A 26 -6.75 2.11 -1.62
N ASP A 27 -6.10 0.98 -1.34
CA ASP A 27 -5.92 0.52 0.03
C ASP A 27 -4.65 1.19 0.58
N LEU A 28 -4.74 1.81 1.75
CA LEU A 28 -3.60 2.33 2.48
C LEU A 28 -3.29 1.37 3.62
N TYR A 29 -2.09 0.83 3.65
CA TYR A 29 -1.61 0.03 4.77
C TYR A 29 -0.71 0.90 5.63
N ARG A 30 -1.24 1.37 6.75
CA ARG A 30 -0.53 2.26 7.68
C ARG A 30 -0.02 1.49 8.88
N LEU A 31 1.26 1.68 9.20
CA LEU A 31 1.85 1.20 10.43
C LEU A 31 1.81 2.30 11.50
N TYR A 32 1.31 1.92 12.67
CA TYR A 32 1.26 2.75 13.87
C TYR A 32 2.04 2.10 15.01
N LYS A 33 2.72 2.92 15.80
CA LYS A 33 3.51 2.47 16.97
C LYS A 33 3.12 3.25 18.22
N PRO A 34 3.19 2.64 19.42
CA PRO A 34 2.91 3.36 20.64
C PRO A 34 3.94 4.49 20.82
N SER A 35 3.47 5.71 21.09
CA SER A 35 4.34 6.90 21.20
C SER A 35 5.45 6.75 22.24
N ASN A 36 5.22 5.90 23.24
CA ASN A 36 6.20 5.44 24.23
C ASN A 36 5.86 4.00 24.65
N PRO A 37 6.81 3.22 25.16
CA PRO A 37 6.52 1.87 25.68
C PRO A 37 5.39 1.87 26.72
N GLY A 38 4.37 1.03 26.51
CA GLY A 38 3.17 0.95 27.38
C GLY A 38 2.14 2.06 27.18
N SER A 39 2.24 2.85 26.11
CA SER A 39 1.26 3.88 25.74
C SER A 39 0.09 3.29 24.95
N THR A 40 -1.12 3.78 25.22
CA THR A 40 -2.30 3.55 24.36
C THR A 40 -2.47 4.62 23.27
N ASN A 41 -1.60 5.63 23.25
CA ASN A 41 -1.47 6.57 22.14
C ASN A 41 -0.48 6.02 21.11
N TYR A 42 -0.87 6.08 19.84
CA TYR A 42 -0.09 5.58 18.72
C TYR A 42 0.24 6.69 17.72
N ASP A 43 1.49 6.72 17.26
CA ASP A 43 1.97 7.61 16.22
C ASP A 43 1.99 6.90 14.87
N PHE A 44 1.61 7.65 13.83
CA PHE A 44 1.80 7.23 12.45
C PHE A 44 3.30 7.12 12.15
N ASN A 45 3.68 6.04 11.49
CA ASN A 45 5.10 5.79 11.20
C ASN A 45 5.38 5.53 9.72
N ASN A 46 4.60 4.67 9.07
CA ASN A 46 4.77 4.38 7.64
C ASN A 46 3.43 4.08 6.96
N GLU A 47 3.36 4.27 5.64
CA GLU A 47 2.21 4.02 4.78
C GLU A 47 2.63 3.35 3.48
N ILE A 48 1.87 2.34 3.08
CA ILE A 48 1.90 1.84 1.70
C ILE A 48 0.60 2.19 1.00
N VAL A 49 0.73 2.87 -0.13
CA VAL A 49 -0.37 3.10 -1.08
C VAL A 49 -0.46 1.93 -2.06
N CYS A 50 -1.61 1.25 -2.07
CA CYS A 50 -1.93 0.12 -2.91
C CYS A 50 -3.14 0.47 -3.81
N PRO A 51 -2.94 1.13 -4.97
CA PRO A 51 -4.03 1.55 -5.83
C PRO A 51 -4.74 0.36 -6.49
N TYR A 52 -6.06 0.40 -6.64
CA TYR A 52 -6.80 -0.64 -7.37
C TYR A 52 -7.80 -0.08 -8.40
N GLU A 53 -8.03 1.23 -8.39
CA GLU A 53 -8.66 1.97 -9.49
C GLU A 53 -7.88 3.25 -9.73
N MET A 54 -7.58 3.60 -10.99
CA MET A 54 -6.92 4.87 -11.32
C MET A 54 -7.41 5.43 -12.65
N LYS A 55 -7.44 6.76 -12.74
CA LYS A 55 -7.49 7.55 -13.98
C LYS A 55 -6.42 8.64 -13.92
N CYS A 56 -5.90 9.02 -15.08
CA CYS A 56 -4.97 10.13 -15.20
C CYS A 56 -5.66 11.43 -14.78
N HIS A 57 -5.05 12.17 -13.85
CA HIS A 57 -5.61 13.44 -13.38
C HIS A 57 -5.65 14.50 -14.49
N GLU A 58 -4.65 14.50 -15.38
CA GLU A 58 -4.50 15.50 -16.46
C GLU A 58 -5.51 15.36 -17.60
N CYS A 59 -5.84 14.12 -18.00
CA CYS A 59 -6.68 13.87 -19.18
C CYS A 59 -7.88 12.95 -18.94
N GLY A 60 -8.06 12.43 -17.72
CA GLY A 60 -9.13 11.51 -17.36
C GLY A 60 -9.02 10.09 -17.92
N SER A 61 -7.95 9.78 -18.66
CA SER A 61 -7.76 8.46 -19.27
C SER A 61 -7.51 7.36 -18.23
N ARG A 62 -8.07 6.18 -18.48
CA ARG A 62 -7.78 4.95 -17.73
C ARG A 62 -6.71 4.08 -18.40
N ASN A 63 -6.15 4.54 -19.52
CA ASN A 63 -5.10 3.83 -20.25
C ASN A 63 -3.75 4.02 -19.55
N ILE A 64 -3.55 3.30 -18.45
CA ILE A 64 -2.39 3.45 -17.55
C ILE A 64 -1.48 2.23 -17.67
N GLY A 65 -0.21 2.47 -17.95
CA GLY A 65 0.84 1.46 -17.89
C GLY A 65 1.75 1.63 -16.68
N ILE A 66 2.61 0.64 -16.45
CA ILE A 66 3.69 0.70 -15.45
C ILE A 66 5.02 0.68 -16.21
N GLU A 67 5.76 1.78 -16.16
CA GLU A 67 7.14 1.83 -16.63
C GLU A 67 8.07 1.25 -15.56
N ILE A 68 8.79 0.18 -15.90
CA ILE A 68 9.67 -0.57 -14.97
C ILE A 68 11.16 -0.30 -15.21
N GLU A 69 11.51 0.11 -16.43
CA GLU A 69 12.78 0.66 -16.88
C GLU A 69 12.51 1.71 -17.95
N ALA A 70 13.47 2.58 -18.27
CA ALA A 70 13.27 3.66 -19.23
C ALA A 70 12.73 3.17 -20.59
N GLY A 71 11.47 3.48 -20.89
CA GLY A 71 10.77 3.05 -22.10
C GLY A 71 10.20 1.62 -22.09
N GLU A 72 10.46 0.83 -21.05
CA GLU A 72 9.88 -0.51 -20.88
C GLU A 72 8.58 -0.42 -20.05
N ILE A 73 7.45 -0.65 -20.70
CA ILE A 73 6.11 -0.42 -20.12
C ILE A 73 5.26 -1.70 -20.14
N ILE A 74 4.73 -2.04 -18.96
CA ILE A 74 3.71 -3.06 -18.76
C ILE A 74 2.33 -2.42 -18.93
N LYS A 75 1.57 -2.84 -19.95
CA LYS A 75 0.23 -2.29 -20.24
C LYS A 75 -0.91 -3.06 -19.57
N ASN A 76 -0.72 -4.37 -19.42
CA ASN A 76 -1.68 -5.26 -18.79
C ASN A 76 -1.25 -5.44 -17.34
N ASN A 77 -1.91 -4.70 -16.45
CA ASN A 77 -1.56 -4.62 -15.03
C ASN A 77 -2.83 -4.63 -14.18
N LYS A 78 -2.68 -4.70 -12.86
CA LYS A 78 -3.82 -4.78 -11.93
C LYS A 78 -4.84 -3.66 -12.14
N ILE A 79 -4.39 -2.45 -12.44
CA ILE A 79 -5.28 -1.28 -12.55
C ILE A 79 -6.16 -1.37 -13.80
N THR A 80 -5.62 -1.90 -14.90
CA THR A 80 -6.32 -1.94 -16.20
C THR A 80 -7.09 -3.23 -16.41
N ASP A 81 -6.53 -4.37 -16.00
CA ASP A 81 -7.05 -5.71 -16.32
C ASP A 81 -7.41 -6.53 -15.07
N GLN A 82 -7.27 -5.97 -13.86
CA GLN A 82 -7.49 -6.67 -12.57
C GLN A 82 -6.56 -7.88 -12.32
N HIS A 83 -5.57 -8.09 -13.18
CA HIS A 83 -4.60 -9.20 -13.16
C HIS A 83 -3.17 -8.70 -13.46
N GLY A 84 -2.17 -9.53 -13.17
CA GLY A 84 -0.77 -9.27 -13.48
C GLY A 84 -0.06 -8.33 -12.50
N MET A 85 0.84 -7.49 -13.04
CA MET A 85 1.73 -6.70 -12.20
C MET A 85 1.03 -5.54 -11.49
N TRP A 86 1.49 -5.22 -10.28
CA TRP A 86 0.95 -4.16 -9.44
C TRP A 86 2.08 -3.35 -8.83
N LEU A 87 2.12 -2.05 -9.14
CA LEU A 87 3.07 -1.11 -8.54
C LEU A 87 2.44 -0.47 -7.30
N ILE A 88 3.14 -0.53 -6.18
CA ILE A 88 2.66 -0.03 -4.88
C ILE A 88 3.79 0.64 -4.09
N GLY A 89 3.41 1.45 -3.10
CA GLY A 89 4.31 2.01 -2.09
C GLY A 89 5.61 2.60 -2.63
N GLU A 90 6.73 2.16 -2.05
CA GLU A 90 8.10 2.58 -2.39
C GLU A 90 8.62 1.92 -3.68
N ARG A 91 7.81 1.91 -4.74
CA ARG A 91 8.16 1.40 -6.08
C ARG A 91 8.30 -0.13 -6.14
N TRP A 92 7.56 -0.84 -5.29
CA TRP A 92 7.50 -2.29 -5.31
C TRP A 92 6.55 -2.78 -6.41
N LEU A 93 7.05 -3.71 -7.22
CA LEU A 93 6.32 -4.42 -8.25
C LEU A 93 5.99 -5.84 -7.75
N LEU A 94 4.70 -6.09 -7.56
CA LEU A 94 4.13 -7.37 -7.15
C LEU A 94 3.44 -8.05 -8.34
N ASP A 95 3.41 -9.38 -8.33
CA ASP A 95 2.58 -10.16 -9.23
C ASP A 95 1.36 -10.68 -8.45
N ILE A 96 0.18 -10.09 -8.64
CA ILE A 96 -0.98 -10.40 -7.80
C ILE A 96 -1.60 -11.76 -8.10
N ASP A 97 -1.25 -12.34 -9.25
CA ASP A 97 -1.66 -13.70 -9.57
C ASP A 97 -0.86 -14.72 -8.72
N ASP A 98 0.15 -14.26 -7.97
CA ASP A 98 0.79 -14.97 -6.86
C ASP A 98 0.26 -14.48 -5.49
N SER A 99 -0.58 -15.30 -4.85
CA SER A 99 -1.32 -14.99 -3.61
C SER A 99 -0.47 -14.59 -2.38
N LYS A 100 0.85 -14.72 -2.42
CA LYS A 100 1.75 -14.46 -1.27
C LYS A 100 2.28 -13.04 -1.20
N ASP A 101 2.29 -12.33 -2.31
CA ASP A 101 3.07 -11.10 -2.48
C ASP A 101 2.57 -9.96 -1.56
N LEU A 102 1.27 -9.89 -1.24
CA LEU A 102 0.72 -8.87 -0.32
C LEU A 102 0.96 -9.18 1.17
N GLN A 103 1.03 -10.46 1.56
CA GLN A 103 1.37 -10.84 2.94
C GLN A 103 2.87 -10.61 3.20
N ASP A 104 3.71 -10.92 2.21
CA ASP A 104 5.15 -10.64 2.26
C ASP A 104 5.42 -9.13 2.36
N LEU A 105 4.58 -8.30 1.76
CA LEU A 105 4.68 -6.84 1.86
C LEU A 105 4.50 -6.34 3.30
N ILE A 106 3.52 -6.85 4.05
CA ILE A 106 3.36 -6.46 5.46
C ILE A 106 4.61 -6.82 6.25
N LYS A 107 5.18 -8.01 6.02
CA LYS A 107 6.41 -8.42 6.70
C LYS A 107 7.51 -7.39 6.48
N ILE A 108 7.65 -6.88 5.26
CA ILE A 108 8.66 -5.88 4.92
C ILE A 108 8.43 -4.56 5.65
N ILE A 109 7.19 -4.06 5.73
CA ILE A 109 6.88 -2.84 6.51
C ILE A 109 7.26 -3.02 7.98
N ILE A 110 6.88 -4.15 8.58
CA ILE A 110 7.14 -4.40 9.99
C ILE A 110 8.66 -4.54 10.23
N GLU A 111 9.37 -5.23 9.34
CA GLU A 111 10.82 -5.45 9.44
C GLU A 111 11.65 -4.19 9.17
N SER A 112 11.27 -3.36 8.20
CA SER A 112 11.96 -2.08 7.92
C SER A 112 11.95 -1.16 9.14
N GLU A 113 10.99 -1.39 10.02
CA GLU A 113 10.72 -0.61 11.21
C GLU A 113 11.34 -1.20 12.48
N GLY A 114 12.06 -2.33 12.35
CA GLY A 114 12.87 -2.92 13.42
C GLY A 114 12.06 -3.65 14.49
N GLU A 115 10.82 -4.06 14.17
CA GLU A 115 9.88 -4.56 15.17
C GLU A 115 10.20 -5.97 15.67
N MET A 116 10.20 -6.14 16.99
CA MET A 116 10.20 -7.46 17.62
C MET A 116 8.85 -8.12 17.30
N LYS A 117 8.89 -9.38 16.84
CA LYS A 117 7.73 -10.20 16.46
C LYS A 117 7.11 -9.97 15.06
N SER A 118 7.88 -9.43 14.11
CA SER A 118 7.50 -9.43 12.69
C SER A 118 7.08 -10.82 12.17
N ASP A 119 7.80 -11.87 12.59
CA ASP A 119 7.50 -13.26 12.24
C ASP A 119 6.17 -13.76 12.83
N GLU A 120 5.76 -13.27 14.02
CA GLU A 120 4.48 -13.63 14.64
C GLU A 120 3.32 -12.99 13.87
N ALA A 121 3.42 -11.69 13.58
CA ALA A 121 2.45 -10.99 12.72
C ALA A 121 2.31 -11.65 11.35
N TYR A 122 3.44 -11.94 10.71
CA TYR A 122 3.44 -12.60 9.42
C TYR A 122 2.78 -13.98 9.49
N SER A 123 3.11 -14.79 10.50
CA SER A 123 2.49 -16.11 10.69
C SER A 123 0.97 -16.01 10.89
N TYR A 124 0.51 -15.03 11.67
CA TYR A 124 -0.91 -14.76 11.85
C TYR A 124 -1.59 -14.38 10.51
N LEU A 125 -0.99 -13.48 9.74
CA LEU A 125 -1.52 -13.08 8.44
C LEU A 125 -1.55 -14.24 7.44
N MET A 126 -0.56 -15.13 7.47
CA MET A 126 -0.55 -16.33 6.64
C MET A 126 -1.64 -17.33 7.02
N GLU A 127 -1.98 -17.42 8.30
CA GLU A 127 -2.99 -18.36 8.84
C GLU A 127 -4.43 -17.85 8.65
N TYR A 128 -4.67 -16.57 8.96
CA TYR A 128 -6.01 -15.98 9.05
C TYR A 128 -6.33 -14.98 7.93
N GLY A 129 -5.32 -14.51 7.21
CA GLY A 129 -5.50 -13.52 6.15
C GLY A 129 -6.00 -12.17 6.69
N TRP A 130 -6.84 -11.51 5.88
CA TRP A 130 -7.39 -10.18 6.14
C TRP A 130 -8.81 -10.19 6.70
N ASP A 131 -9.41 -11.38 6.79
CA ASP A 131 -10.81 -11.55 7.18
C ASP A 131 -11.01 -11.41 8.70
N ASP A 132 -9.97 -11.71 9.48
CA ASP A 132 -9.99 -11.60 10.94
C ASP A 132 -9.58 -10.21 11.46
N TRP A 133 -9.37 -9.23 10.56
CA TRP A 133 -9.06 -7.87 10.96
C TRP A 133 -10.30 -7.22 11.59
N ASN A 134 -10.10 -6.54 12.73
CA ASN A 134 -11.18 -5.90 13.44
C ASN A 134 -11.62 -4.64 12.69
N TRP A 135 -12.92 -4.37 12.66
CA TRP A 135 -13.47 -3.12 12.13
C TRP A 135 -13.60 -2.04 13.21
N ASP A 136 -13.40 -2.42 14.48
CA ASP A 136 -13.51 -1.55 15.63
C ASP A 136 -12.15 -0.96 16.02
N GLU A 137 -12.10 0.37 16.13
CA GLU A 137 -10.93 1.12 16.58
C GLU A 137 -10.63 0.93 18.08
N GLU A 138 -11.60 0.41 18.85
CA GLU A 138 -11.43 0.16 20.29
C GLU A 138 -10.26 -0.79 20.60
N ILE A 139 -9.76 -1.55 19.61
CA ILE A 139 -8.54 -2.37 19.71
C ILE A 139 -7.32 -1.60 20.21
N PHE A 140 -7.20 -0.30 19.90
CA PHE A 140 -6.12 0.56 20.40
C PHE A 140 -6.28 0.97 21.86
N SER A 141 -7.51 0.95 22.36
CA SER A 141 -7.85 1.38 23.72
C SER A 141 -7.83 0.23 24.73
N GLU A 142 -7.98 -1.01 24.25
CA GLU A 142 -8.10 -2.20 25.10
C GLU A 142 -6.80 -2.99 25.27
N SER A 143 -5.76 -2.70 24.47
CA SER A 143 -4.52 -3.50 24.46
C SER A 143 -3.26 -2.62 24.34
N GLU A 144 -2.22 -2.95 25.13
CA GLU A 144 -0.87 -2.41 24.95
C GLU A 144 -0.19 -3.11 23.76
N LEU A 145 -0.55 -2.73 22.53
CA LEU A 145 0.03 -3.28 21.30
C LEU A 145 1.45 -2.76 21.09
N LEU A 146 2.35 -3.64 20.64
CA LEU A 146 3.71 -3.29 20.18
C LEU A 146 3.67 -2.47 18.90
N PHE A 147 2.80 -2.85 17.96
CA PHE A 147 2.46 -2.09 16.77
C PHE A 147 1.07 -2.46 16.28
N SER A 148 0.53 -1.64 15.38
CA SER A 148 -0.70 -1.91 14.67
C SER A 148 -0.57 -1.60 13.19
N ILE A 149 -1.27 -2.38 12.37
CA ILE A 149 -1.46 -2.10 10.96
C ILE A 149 -2.92 -1.79 10.74
N VAL A 150 -3.17 -0.71 10.01
CA VAL A 150 -4.50 -0.29 9.61
C VAL A 150 -4.60 -0.34 8.10
N GLN A 151 -5.57 -1.06 7.57
CA GLN A 151 -5.96 -0.99 6.17
C GLN A 151 -7.07 0.05 6.05
N ILE A 152 -6.86 1.10 5.27
CA ILE A 152 -7.84 2.17 5.04
C ILE A 152 -8.19 2.21 3.56
N VAL A 153 -9.48 2.21 3.25
CA VAL A 153 -9.96 2.48 1.90
C VAL A 153 -9.96 3.98 1.66
N SER A 154 -9.13 4.42 0.71
CA SER A 154 -8.95 5.81 0.34
C SER A 154 -9.49 6.09 -1.06
N SER A 155 -10.12 7.25 -1.25
CA SER A 155 -10.47 7.79 -2.57
C SER A 155 -10.00 9.24 -2.68
N GLY A 156 -9.14 9.50 -3.66
CA GLY A 156 -8.53 10.81 -3.87
C GLY A 156 -7.39 10.81 -4.89
N ILE A 157 -6.37 11.63 -4.63
CA ILE A 157 -5.20 11.79 -5.49
C ILE A 157 -4.10 10.82 -5.08
N ILE A 158 -3.59 10.10 -6.07
CA ILE A 158 -2.40 9.26 -5.96
C ILE A 158 -1.26 10.04 -6.61
N ARG A 159 -0.39 10.61 -5.78
CA ARG A 159 0.84 11.28 -6.23
C ARG A 159 1.94 10.25 -6.42
N GLN A 160 2.76 10.45 -7.44
CA GLN A 160 3.94 9.64 -7.70
C GLN A 160 5.17 10.52 -7.92
N ASP A 161 6.26 10.15 -7.26
CA ASP A 161 7.58 10.79 -7.37
C ASP A 161 8.72 9.76 -7.39
N GLU A 162 9.97 10.21 -7.25
CA GLU A 162 11.15 9.34 -7.22
C GLU A 162 11.17 8.34 -6.06
N TYR A 163 10.39 8.57 -4.98
CA TYR A 163 10.34 7.70 -3.81
C TYR A 163 9.21 6.67 -3.88
N GLY A 164 8.19 6.90 -4.71
CA GLY A 164 7.09 5.96 -4.89
C GLY A 164 5.74 6.64 -4.98
N LEU A 165 4.74 5.99 -4.40
CA LEU A 165 3.35 6.44 -4.37
C LEU A 165 3.01 7.09 -3.03
N GLY A 166 2.26 8.18 -3.08
CA GLY A 166 1.68 8.86 -1.92
C GLY A 166 0.19 9.12 -2.12
N ASP A 167 -0.55 9.16 -1.01
CA ASP A 167 -1.97 9.52 -0.95
C ASP A 167 -2.11 11.02 -0.62
N GLU A 168 -2.89 11.74 -1.40
CA GLU A 168 -3.13 13.19 -1.24
C GLU A 168 -4.60 13.54 -1.51
N ASP A 169 -5.10 14.57 -0.83
CA ASP A 169 -6.46 15.09 -1.00
C ASP A 169 -7.58 14.02 -0.96
N SER A 170 -7.36 12.97 -0.16
CA SER A 170 -8.23 11.81 -0.09
C SER A 170 -9.30 11.87 0.99
N SER A 171 -10.41 11.23 0.70
CA SER A 171 -11.45 10.84 1.65
C SER A 171 -11.25 9.38 2.08
N TYR A 172 -11.58 9.08 3.34
CA TYR A 172 -11.42 7.73 3.91
C TYR A 172 -12.79 7.15 4.25
N ASP A 173 -13.12 6.03 3.64
CA ASP A 173 -14.47 5.45 3.73
C ASP A 173 -14.58 4.37 4.80
N ASN A 174 -13.51 3.59 5.00
CA ASN A 174 -13.52 2.35 5.78
C ASN A 174 -12.12 2.04 6.30
N ALA A 175 -12.03 1.48 7.51
CA ALA A 175 -10.77 1.04 8.10
C ALA A 175 -10.91 -0.35 8.76
N ARG A 176 -9.86 -1.16 8.67
CA ARG A 176 -9.69 -2.42 9.40
C ARG A 176 -8.38 -2.39 10.15
N TYR A 177 -8.35 -3.04 11.30
CA TYR A 177 -7.27 -2.94 12.28
C TYR A 177 -6.72 -4.32 12.63
N PHE A 178 -5.40 -4.40 12.69
CA PHE A 178 -4.65 -5.54 13.19
C PHE A 178 -3.61 -5.06 14.19
N GLY A 179 -3.41 -5.82 15.28
CA GLY A 179 -2.48 -5.46 16.35
C GLY A 179 -1.77 -6.67 16.91
N ILE A 180 -0.50 -6.52 17.28
CA ILE A 180 0.28 -7.54 17.99
C ILE A 180 0.68 -7.00 19.37
N CYS A 181 0.45 -7.82 20.40
CA CYS A 181 0.87 -7.57 21.79
C CYS A 181 2.24 -8.19 22.10
#